data_AF-D7DBX1-F1
#
_entry.id   AF-D7DBX1-F1
#
_cell.length_a   1.000
_cell.length_b   1.000
_cell.length_c   1.000
_cell.angle_alpha   90.00
_cell.angle_beta   90.00
_cell.angle_gamma   90.00
#
_symmetry.space_group_name_H-M   'P 1'
#
loop_
_entity.id
_entity.type
_entity.pdbx_description
1 polymer ?
#
loop_
_entity_poly.entity_id
_entity_poly.type
_entity_poly.pdbx_seq_one_letter_code
_entity_poly.pdbx_strand_id
1 'polypeptide(L)'
;MAGSELSNILKTLLCVAVAGSLFITAVFYDIKWLFILAAFFDWLPLATKWMKISGTTNSRAREAGIMHGVVTVVAYIIGIAWLFIDHIGMIDLGYLFILLWFQAVILGSYTTAVKLA
;
A
#
# COMPACT_ATOMS: atom_id res chain seq x y z
N MET A 1 1.29 27.25 -5.92
CA MET A 1 0.60 25.98 -6.27
C MET A 1 1.47 24.74 -6.05
N ALA A 2 2.82 24.83 -6.12
CA ALA A 2 3.71 23.70 -5.80
C ALA A 2 3.70 23.24 -4.32
N GLY A 3 3.45 24.14 -3.37
CA GLY A 3 3.49 23.81 -1.93
C GLY A 3 2.38 22.87 -1.45
N SER A 4 1.19 22.90 -2.08
CA SER A 4 0.07 22.04 -1.69
C SER A 4 0.20 20.60 -2.19
N GLU A 5 0.78 20.40 -3.38
CA GLU A 5 1.03 19.05 -3.91
C GLU A 5 2.15 18.34 -3.16
N LEU A 6 3.26 19.04 -2.89
CA LEU A 6 4.36 18.48 -2.11
C LEU A 6 3.89 18.07 -0.70
N SER A 7 3.05 18.89 -0.06
CA SER A 7 2.45 18.56 1.24
C SER A 7 1.61 17.28 1.18
N ASN A 8 0.83 17.07 0.12
CA ASN A 8 -0.01 15.88 -0.02
C ASN A 8 0.80 14.61 -0.30
N ILE A 9 1.90 14.72 -1.08
CA ILE A 9 2.84 13.62 -1.30
C ILE A 9 3.50 13.21 0.02
N LEU A 10 3.99 14.17 0.81
CA LEU A 10 4.57 13.92 2.13
C LEU A 10 3.59 13.23 3.08
N LYS A 11 2.34 13.69 3.13
CA LYS A 11 1.29 13.03 3.94
C LYS A 11 1.03 11.60 3.50
N THR A 12 1.02 11.35 2.19
CA THR A 12 0.84 10.01 1.61
C THR A 12 2.00 9.09 2.01
N LEU A 13 3.24 9.54 1.81
CA LEU A 13 4.44 8.78 2.19
C LEU A 13 4.49 8.50 3.68
N LEU A 14 4.12 9.47 4.52
CA LEU A 14 4.04 9.29 5.97
C LEU A 14 3.01 8.22 6.35
N CYS A 15 1.81 8.26 5.74
CA CYS A 15 0.76 7.26 6.00
C CYS A 15 1.20 5.86 5.59
N VAL A 16 1.80 5.72 4.41
CA VAL A 16 2.31 4.43 3.91
C VAL A 16 3.47 3.91 4.77
N ALA A 17 4.36 4.80 5.25
CA ALA A 17 5.45 4.42 6.13
C ALA A 17 4.96 3.95 7.51
N VAL A 18 3.97 4.66 8.08
CA VAL A 18 3.32 4.25 9.33
C VAL A 18 2.57 2.93 9.15
N ALA A 19 1.81 2.78 8.06
CA ALA A 19 1.13 1.53 7.73
C ALA A 19 2.11 0.35 7.59
N GLY A 20 3.21 0.53 6.86
CA GLY A 20 4.25 -0.48 6.71
C GLY A 20 4.90 -0.88 8.03
N SER A 21 5.21 0.10 8.88
CA SER A 21 5.77 -0.16 10.21
C SER A 21 4.81 -0.99 11.07
N LEU A 22 3.51 -0.68 11.01
CA LEU A 22 2.48 -1.42 11.72
C LEU A 22 2.26 -2.81 11.13
N PHE A 23 2.24 -2.98 9.80
CA PHE A 23 2.13 -4.29 9.15
C PHE A 23 3.31 -5.21 9.48
N ILE A 24 4.54 -4.69 9.40
CA ILE A 24 5.75 -5.44 9.77
C ILE A 24 5.65 -5.87 11.23
N THR A 25 5.31 -4.95 12.14
CA THR A 25 5.15 -5.27 13.57
C THR A 25 4.05 -6.31 13.78
N ALA A 26 2.92 -6.17 13.07
CA ALA A 26 1.79 -7.09 13.17
C ALA A 26 2.20 -8.52 12.81
N VAL A 27 2.95 -8.72 11.72
CA VAL A 27 3.36 -10.05 11.26
C VAL A 27 4.49 -10.62 12.12
N PHE A 28 5.52 -9.82 12.45
CA PHE A 28 6.67 -10.33 13.21
C PHE A 28 6.33 -10.71 14.66
N TYR A 29 5.41 -9.97 15.29
CA TYR A 29 4.97 -10.23 16.66
C TYR A 29 3.62 -10.95 16.74
N ASP A 30 3.05 -11.36 15.59
CA ASP A 30 1.74 -12.01 15.47
C ASP A 30 0.59 -11.22 16.15
N ILE A 31 0.64 -9.88 16.08
CA ILE A 31 -0.37 -8.99 16.66
C ILE A 31 -1.38 -8.58 15.58
N LYS A 32 -2.33 -9.47 15.30
CA LYS A 32 -3.34 -9.32 14.23
C LYS A 32 -4.15 -8.02 14.27
N TRP A 33 -4.44 -7.48 15.45
CA TRP A 33 -5.18 -6.21 15.57
C TRP A 33 -4.45 -5.01 14.95
N LEU A 34 -3.11 -5.04 14.92
CA LEU A 34 -2.32 -4.00 14.28
C LEU A 34 -2.55 -3.96 12.76
N PHE A 35 -2.96 -5.06 12.14
CA PHE A 35 -3.32 -5.11 10.72
C PHE A 35 -4.46 -4.15 10.38
N ILE A 36 -5.50 -4.10 11.21
CA ILE A 36 -6.66 -3.23 10.97
C ILE A 36 -6.24 -1.75 11.06
N LEU A 37 -5.42 -1.43 12.06
CA LEU A 37 -4.89 -0.08 12.23
C LEU A 37 -3.98 0.32 11.06
N ALA A 38 -3.09 -0.59 10.64
CA ALA A 38 -2.21 -0.40 9.49
C ALA A 38 -3.00 -0.17 8.20
N ALA A 39 -4.03 -1.01 7.96
CA ALA A 39 -4.92 -0.90 6.81
C ALA A 39 -5.63 0.45 6.74
N PHE A 40 -6.06 0.97 7.90
CA PHE A 40 -6.66 2.30 7.95
C PHE A 40 -5.69 3.38 7.45
N PHE A 41 -4.44 3.37 7.90
CA PHE A 41 -3.43 4.33 7.46
C PHE A 41 -3.06 4.15 5.98
N ASP A 42 -2.99 2.92 5.49
CA ASP A 42 -2.65 2.61 4.10
C ASP A 42 -3.72 3.11 3.11
N TRP A 43 -5.01 3.03 3.49
CA TRP A 43 -6.12 3.49 2.65
C TRP A 43 -6.42 4.99 2.80
N LEU A 44 -5.93 5.64 3.86
CA LEU A 44 -6.20 7.03 4.17
C LEU A 44 -5.82 7.99 3.02
N PRO A 45 -4.67 7.85 2.33
CA PRO A 45 -4.32 8.70 1.19
C PRO A 45 -5.30 8.59 0.01
N LEU A 46 -5.91 7.40 -0.17
CA LEU A 46 -6.89 7.16 -1.22
C LEU A 46 -8.24 7.79 -0.85
N ALA A 47 -8.72 7.56 0.37
CA ALA A 47 -9.99 8.12 0.86
C ALA A 47 -9.97 9.66 0.89
N THR A 48 -8.84 10.25 1.26
CA THR A 48 -8.65 11.71 1.32
C THR A 48 -8.34 12.34 -0.04
N LYS A 49 -8.24 11.53 -1.11
CA LYS A 49 -7.89 11.96 -2.47
C LYS A 49 -6.55 12.71 -2.54
N TRP A 50 -5.62 12.44 -1.62
CA TRP A 50 -4.27 12.98 -1.68
C TRP A 50 -3.50 12.43 -2.89
N MET A 51 -3.80 11.19 -3.29
CA MET A 51 -3.41 10.64 -4.60
C MET A 51 -4.46 10.95 -5.66
N LYS A 52 -4.24 11.98 -6.48
CA LYS A 52 -5.01 12.18 -7.72
C LYS A 52 -4.43 11.31 -8.85
N ILE A 53 -5.21 10.33 -9.28
CA ILE A 53 -4.95 9.53 -10.49
C ILE A 53 -5.53 10.22 -11.74
N SER A 54 -6.50 11.12 -11.58
CA SER A 54 -7.35 11.68 -12.64
C SER A 54 -6.70 12.73 -13.55
N GLY A 55 -5.38 12.78 -13.69
CA GLY A 55 -4.67 13.82 -14.46
C GLY A 55 -3.59 13.32 -15.41
N THR A 56 -3.32 12.02 -15.47
CA THR A 56 -2.22 11.50 -16.29
C THR A 56 -2.66 11.18 -17.71
N THR A 57 -2.21 11.98 -18.66
CA THR A 57 -2.20 11.69 -20.10
C THR A 57 -1.20 10.60 -20.49
N ASN A 58 -0.26 10.23 -19.60
CA ASN A 58 0.75 9.21 -19.85
C ASN A 58 0.19 7.79 -19.63
N SER A 59 0.13 6.99 -20.70
CA SER A 59 -0.39 5.62 -20.69
C SER A 59 0.36 4.70 -19.71
N ARG A 60 1.69 4.88 -19.57
CA ARG A 60 2.52 4.09 -18.65
C ARG A 60 2.18 4.34 -17.18
N ALA A 61 1.91 5.59 -16.80
CA ALA A 61 1.53 5.94 -15.44
C ALA A 61 0.15 5.37 -15.08
N ARG A 62 -0.76 5.31 -16.04
CA ARG A 62 -2.08 4.69 -15.87
C ARG A 62 -1.97 3.17 -15.72
N GLU A 63 -1.18 2.50 -16.56
CA GLU A 63 -0.98 1.05 -16.48
C GLU A 63 -0.34 0.63 -15.14
N ALA A 64 0.70 1.34 -14.72
CA ALA A 64 1.34 1.09 -13.42
C ALA A 64 0.39 1.38 -12.23
N GLY A 65 -0.50 2.37 -12.35
CA GLY A 65 -1.52 2.65 -11.34
C GLY A 65 -2.56 1.52 -11.22
N ILE A 66 -2.96 0.92 -12.35
CA ILE A 66 -3.84 -0.24 -12.36
C ILE A 66 -3.14 -1.45 -11.74
N MET A 67 -1.90 -1.72 -12.14
CA MET A 67 -1.11 -2.82 -11.56
C MET A 67 -0.92 -2.65 -10.04
N HIS A 68 -0.60 -1.44 -9.58
CA HIS A 68 -0.54 -1.13 -8.15
C HIS A 68 -1.86 -1.48 -7.45
N GLY A 69 -3.00 -1.06 -7.99
CA GLY A 69 -4.31 -1.38 -7.43
C GLY A 69 -4.58 -2.89 -7.36
N VAL A 70 -4.28 -3.63 -8.43
CA VAL A 70 -4.46 -5.09 -8.47
C VAL A 70 -3.59 -5.79 -7.42
N VAL A 71 -2.29 -5.48 -7.37
CA VAL A 71 -1.36 -6.08 -6.40
C VAL A 71 -1.76 -5.75 -4.97
N THR A 72 -2.22 -4.52 -4.72
CA THR A 72 -2.75 -4.10 -3.41
C THR A 72 -3.94 -4.97 -3.00
N VAL A 73 -4.94 -5.13 -3.88
CA VAL A 73 -6.12 -5.97 -3.58
C VAL A 73 -5.72 -7.41 -3.29
N VAL A 74 -4.82 -7.99 -4.08
CA VAL A 74 -4.33 -9.36 -3.85
C VAL A 74 -3.61 -9.46 -2.49
N ALA A 75 -2.77 -8.49 -2.16
CA ALA A 75 -2.11 -8.44 -0.85
C ALA A 75 -3.16 -8.42 0.27
N TYR A 76 -4.18 -7.57 0.19
CA TYR A 76 -5.23 -7.50 1.21
C TYR A 76 -6.04 -8.80 1.34
N ILE A 77 -6.34 -9.51 0.25
CA ILE A 77 -7.00 -10.82 0.33
C ILE A 77 -6.15 -11.79 1.16
N ILE A 78 -4.85 -11.81 0.94
CA ILE A 78 -3.91 -12.66 1.70
C ILE A 78 -3.81 -12.18 3.15
N GLY A 79 -3.72 -10.87 3.39
CA GLY A 79 -3.68 -10.30 4.74
C GLY A 79 -4.94 -10.58 5.54
N ILE A 80 -6.12 -10.53 4.90
CA ILE A 80 -7.39 -10.91 5.53
C ILE A 80 -7.41 -12.41 5.82
N ALA A 81 -6.94 -13.26 4.90
CA ALA A 81 -6.83 -14.69 5.14
C ALA A 81 -5.90 -14.97 6.34
N TRP A 82 -4.78 -14.25 6.45
CA TRP A 82 -3.83 -14.33 7.57
C TRP A 82 -4.48 -14.06 8.94
N LEU A 83 -5.51 -13.20 9.01
CA LEU A 83 -6.22 -12.97 10.27
C LEU A 83 -6.87 -14.23 10.84
N PHE A 84 -7.25 -15.19 9.98
CA PHE A 84 -7.94 -16.43 10.37
C PHE A 84 -7.05 -17.67 10.26
N ILE A 85 -6.08 -17.66 9.35
CA ILE A 85 -5.24 -18.81 9.01
C ILE A 85 -3.79 -18.32 8.93
N ASP A 86 -2.91 -18.81 9.79
CA ASP A 86 -1.53 -18.32 9.79
C ASP A 86 -0.70 -18.90 8.63
N HIS A 87 -0.95 -20.16 8.28
CA HIS A 87 -0.14 -20.91 7.32
C HIS A 87 -0.99 -21.75 6.34
N ILE A 88 -0.53 -21.87 5.10
CA ILE A 88 -1.01 -22.85 4.12
C ILE A 88 0.15 -23.78 3.76
N GLY A 89 0.18 -24.97 4.36
CA GLY A 89 1.31 -25.89 4.23
C GLY A 89 2.57 -25.28 4.84
N MET A 90 3.59 -25.01 4.02
CA MET A 90 4.85 -24.37 4.44
C MET A 90 4.86 -22.85 4.24
N ILE A 91 3.78 -22.26 3.74
CA ILE A 91 3.71 -20.83 3.40
C ILE A 91 3.11 -20.08 4.58
N ASP A 92 3.88 -19.15 5.16
CA ASP A 92 3.40 -18.15 6.11
C ASP A 92 2.64 -17.04 5.36
N LEU A 93 1.35 -16.89 5.67
CA LEU A 93 0.49 -15.93 4.99
C LEU A 93 0.77 -14.48 5.38
N GLY A 94 1.23 -14.22 6.60
CA GLY A 94 1.62 -12.88 7.05
C GLY A 94 2.87 -12.40 6.32
N TYR A 95 3.86 -13.28 6.16
CA TYR A 95 5.07 -12.96 5.40
C TYR A 95 4.77 -12.76 3.90
N LEU A 96 3.93 -13.63 3.32
CA LEU A 96 3.49 -13.47 1.93
C LEU A 96 2.72 -12.16 1.71
N PHE A 97 1.87 -11.78 2.65
CA PHE A 97 1.18 -10.50 2.65
C PHE A 97 2.17 -9.32 2.61
N ILE A 98 3.17 -9.30 3.48
CA ILE A 98 4.18 -8.21 3.51
C ILE A 98 4.91 -8.11 2.18
N LEU A 99 5.31 -9.24 1.58
CA LEU A 99 6.01 -9.24 0.30
C LEU A 99 5.15 -8.61 -0.79
N LEU A 100 3.87 -9.00 -0.90
CA LEU A 100 2.98 -8.46 -1.92
C LEU A 100 2.61 -6.99 -1.66
N TRP A 101 2.35 -6.63 -0.40
CA TRP A 101 2.07 -5.25 -0.02
C TRP A 101 3.27 -4.33 -0.34
N PHE A 102 4.48 -4.77 -0.04
CA PHE A 102 5.68 -4.00 -0.36
C PHE A 102 5.88 -3.82 -1.88
N GLN A 103 5.60 -4.85 -2.69
CA GLN A 103 5.58 -4.73 -4.14
C GLN A 103 4.54 -3.70 -4.62
N ALA A 104 3.36 -3.65 -3.99
CA ALA A 104 2.38 -2.62 -4.28
C ALA A 104 2.93 -1.22 -3.97
N VAL A 105 3.60 -1.02 -2.84
CA VAL A 105 4.22 0.28 -2.49
C VAL A 105 5.28 0.72 -3.52
N ILE A 106 6.12 -0.21 -4.00
CA ILE A 106 7.11 0.09 -5.05
C ILE A 106 6.41 0.53 -6.34
N LEU A 107 5.37 -0.20 -6.79
CA LEU A 107 4.60 0.17 -7.97
C LEU A 107 3.92 1.55 -7.79
N GLY A 108 3.37 1.82 -6.61
CA GLY A 108 2.77 3.11 -6.28
C GLY A 108 3.78 4.26 -6.31
N SER A 109 4.98 4.07 -5.76
CA SER A 109 6.03 5.09 -5.81
C SER A 109 6.56 5.31 -7.23
N TYR A 110 6.70 4.24 -8.03
CA TYR A 110 7.07 4.34 -9.45
C TYR A 110 6.05 5.16 -10.25
N THR A 111 4.74 4.95 -10.04
CA THR A 111 3.71 5.77 -10.70
C THR A 111 3.84 7.26 -10.35
N THR A 112 4.24 7.56 -9.11
CA THR A 112 4.42 8.94 -8.65
C THR A 112 5.67 9.57 -9.27
N ALA A 113 6.77 8.81 -9.35
CA ALA A 113 8.00 9.26 -10.01
C ALA A 113 7.79 9.54 -11.51
N VAL A 114 7.12 8.64 -12.24
CA VAL A 114 6.81 8.82 -13.68
C VAL A 114 5.86 9.98 -13.93
N LYS A 115 5.03 10.38 -12.96
CA LYS A 115 4.18 11.57 -13.06
C LYS A 115 4.95 12.88 -12.92
N LEU A 116 6.04 12.87 -12.15
CA LEU A 116 6.83 14.07 -11.82
C LEU A 116 8.00 14.29 -12.82
N ALA A 117 8.35 13.27 -13.60
CA ALA A 117 9.34 13.31 -14.68
C ALA A 117 8.70 13.76 -16.01
#